data_AF-A0A1T4Z3W0-F1
#
_entry.id   AF-A0A1T4Z3W0-F1
#
_cell.length_a   1.000
_cell.length_b   1.000
_cell.length_c   1.000
_cell.angle_alpha   90.00
_cell.angle_beta   90.00
_cell.angle_gamma   90.00
#
_symmetry.space_group_name_H-M   'P 1'
#
loop_
_entity.id
_entity.type
_entity.pdbx_description
1 polymer ?
#
loop_
_entity_poly.entity_id
_entity_poly.type
_entity_poly.pdbx_seq_one_letter_code
_entity_poly.pdbx_strand_id
1 'polypeptide(L)'
;MRSLLKISRRGQVTLSCVVTVSWLSAQEPAPPAAPVPAVEVPPPPAAAVEPTPDPLRLAKVSPLGKVPEWEDLKVWAGTMTREEFETAWKETYSPEVGLPPPFEIAPDGLVVPTGNPIDPVMKVPFRQGGAGELPARSWRKAADLPPLRGRPALSDLHIALDPGHIGGGWAEVEERYLSFQPGEAIREGTLSLITARVLSQRLEALGARVSFVRDREEPVTEQRPDDFEKLARDTLAEHGILNPLPTYAGLQGDAKILTVQWQKEKLFYRVSEIHARGDKVNGQIKPDLVLCLHLNAEAWGPSNAPQFSPKNHLHVLVNGCYAPVELEQQDVRFEMLQRLFARIHEEEIPLAVSVAEGLARITRLPAYIYTTPNARKVATSPYVYARNLLANRLYQCPVVYLEPFVMNHEETYRRLLAGHYVGRTLISGRLQTSALEEYVSGIVQGLLNYYQNQRRPS
;
A
#
# COMPACT_ATOMS: atom_id res chain seq x y z
N MET A 1 -62.12 -2.14 44.83
CA MET A 1 -63.44 -2.16 44.16
C MET A 1 -63.23 -2.36 42.67
N ARG A 2 -63.81 -3.44 42.14
CA ARG A 2 -64.29 -3.73 40.77
C ARG A 2 -63.71 -2.96 39.55
N SER A 3 -63.06 -3.75 38.68
CA SER A 3 -63.21 -3.91 37.22
C SER A 3 -64.16 -2.96 36.45
N LEU A 4 -63.73 -2.47 35.27
CA LEU A 4 -64.32 -2.83 33.96
C LEU A 4 -63.62 -2.19 32.74
N LEU A 5 -63.36 -3.05 31.75
CA LEU A 5 -63.03 -2.81 30.35
C LEU A 5 -64.08 -1.93 29.61
N LYS A 6 -63.64 -1.17 28.59
CA LYS A 6 -64.33 -1.09 27.29
C LYS A 6 -63.39 -0.69 26.14
N ILE A 7 -63.62 -1.38 25.02
CA ILE A 7 -62.89 -1.48 23.75
C ILE A 7 -63.29 -0.34 22.79
N SER A 8 -62.39 0.11 21.89
CA SER A 8 -62.70 0.32 20.45
C SER A 8 -61.52 0.78 19.57
N ARG A 9 -61.22 -0.06 18.56
CA ARG A 9 -60.79 0.21 17.16
C ARG A 9 -59.42 0.85 16.82
N ARG A 10 -58.52 -0.07 16.45
CA ARG A 10 -57.60 -0.10 15.28
C ARG A 10 -57.41 1.20 14.48
N GLY A 11 -56.17 1.71 14.47
CA GLY A 11 -55.62 2.55 13.41
C GLY A 11 -54.41 1.84 12.79
N GLN A 12 -54.59 1.33 11.58
CA GLN A 12 -53.51 0.79 10.73
C GLN A 12 -53.71 1.49 9.38
N VAL A 13 -52.72 2.29 8.96
CA VAL A 13 -52.70 2.92 7.64
C VAL A 13 -51.75 2.10 6.77
N THR A 14 -52.33 1.40 5.82
CA THR A 14 -51.69 0.88 4.61
C THR A 14 -52.46 1.45 3.44
N LEU A 15 -51.79 2.04 2.46
CA LEU A 15 -52.34 2.12 1.12
C LEU A 15 -51.29 1.73 0.09
N SER A 16 -51.71 0.76 -0.71
CA SER A 16 -51.04 0.14 -1.84
C SER A 16 -51.80 0.52 -3.10
N CYS A 17 -51.11 0.36 -4.23
CA CYS A 17 -51.62 -0.04 -5.54
C CYS A 17 -52.15 1.02 -6.54
N VAL A 18 -51.42 1.03 -7.67
CA VAL A 18 -51.86 0.61 -9.01
C VAL A 18 -52.29 1.69 -10.02
N VAL A 19 -51.67 1.49 -11.18
CA VAL A 19 -51.76 2.09 -12.50
C VAL A 19 -53.13 1.91 -13.15
N THR A 20 -53.57 2.94 -13.88
CA THR A 20 -54.42 2.77 -15.07
C THR A 20 -53.96 3.71 -16.19
N VAL A 21 -54.00 3.19 -17.42
CA VAL A 21 -53.74 3.87 -18.68
C VAL A 21 -55.08 4.17 -19.34
N SER A 22 -55.27 5.37 -19.90
CA SER A 22 -56.13 5.55 -21.07
C SER A 22 -55.82 6.84 -21.85
N TRP A 23 -56.07 6.74 -23.15
CA TRP A 23 -55.75 7.64 -24.26
C TRP A 23 -56.76 8.80 -24.39
N LEU A 24 -56.34 9.95 -24.97
CA LEU A 24 -56.99 10.61 -26.11
C LEU A 24 -56.32 11.94 -26.54
N SER A 25 -55.98 11.97 -27.83
CA SER A 25 -56.14 13.04 -28.83
C SER A 25 -55.47 14.41 -28.70
N ALA A 26 -54.64 14.64 -29.73
CA ALA A 26 -54.13 15.87 -30.33
C ALA A 26 -54.96 17.17 -30.19
N GLN A 27 -54.22 18.26 -29.95
CA GLN A 27 -54.57 19.64 -30.31
C GLN A 27 -53.33 20.32 -30.93
N GLU A 28 -53.59 21.21 -31.90
CA GLU A 28 -52.71 21.76 -32.94
C GLU A 28 -51.51 22.63 -32.47
N PRO A 29 -50.50 22.81 -33.35
CA PRO A 29 -49.24 23.48 -33.00
C PRO A 29 -49.34 25.02 -33.02
N ALA A 30 -48.64 25.65 -32.07
CA ALA A 30 -48.43 27.10 -32.00
C ALA A 30 -47.36 27.58 -33.02
N PRO A 31 -47.43 28.85 -33.48
CA PRO A 31 -46.62 29.38 -34.59
C PRO A 31 -45.12 29.58 -34.26
N PRO A 32 -44.25 29.67 -35.27
CA PRO A 32 -42.80 29.76 -35.08
C PRO A 32 -42.37 31.12 -34.51
N ALA A 33 -41.45 31.09 -33.54
CA ALA A 33 -40.79 32.26 -32.99
C ALA A 33 -39.80 32.88 -34.00
N ALA A 34 -39.70 34.21 -33.97
CA ALA A 34 -38.82 35.01 -34.83
C ALA A 34 -37.32 34.68 -34.64
N PRO A 35 -36.48 34.86 -35.67
CA PRO A 35 -35.05 34.58 -35.59
C PRO A 35 -34.33 35.57 -34.67
N VAL A 36 -33.56 35.03 -33.72
CA VAL A 36 -32.66 35.79 -32.84
C VAL A 36 -31.41 36.18 -33.65
N PRO A 37 -30.91 37.43 -33.59
CA PRO A 37 -29.72 37.82 -34.34
C PRO A 37 -28.49 37.04 -33.86
N ALA A 38 -27.68 36.58 -34.81
CA ALA A 38 -26.43 35.87 -34.56
C ALA A 38 -25.45 36.77 -33.81
N VAL A 39 -25.06 36.35 -32.60
CA VAL A 39 -23.94 36.93 -31.87
C VAL A 39 -22.67 36.36 -32.48
N GLU A 40 -21.83 37.20 -33.06
CA GLU A 40 -20.47 36.82 -33.48
C GLU A 40 -19.69 36.32 -32.26
N VAL A 41 -19.30 35.04 -32.31
CA VAL A 41 -18.39 34.45 -31.33
C VAL A 41 -16.98 34.99 -31.64
N PRO A 42 -16.32 35.69 -30.70
CA PRO A 42 -14.95 36.15 -30.92
C PRO A 42 -14.02 34.93 -31.08
N PRO A 43 -12.93 35.06 -31.87
CA PRO A 43 -11.99 33.96 -32.04
C PRO A 43 -11.43 33.51 -30.69
N PRO A 44 -11.09 32.22 -30.54
CA PRO A 44 -10.54 31.71 -29.30
C PRO A 44 -9.27 32.50 -28.96
N PRO A 45 -9.07 32.90 -27.68
CA PRO A 45 -7.83 33.51 -27.27
C PRO A 45 -6.68 32.56 -27.63
N ALA A 46 -5.60 33.13 -28.19
CA ALA A 46 -4.36 32.40 -28.45
C ALA A 46 -4.00 31.57 -27.21
N ALA A 47 -3.62 30.31 -27.44
CA ALA A 47 -3.27 29.35 -26.39
C ALA A 47 -2.53 30.06 -25.26
N ALA A 48 -3.16 30.11 -24.08
CA ALA A 48 -2.51 30.61 -22.89
C ALA A 48 -1.23 29.79 -22.72
N VAL A 49 -0.09 30.49 -22.72
CA VAL A 49 1.17 29.92 -22.28
C VAL A 49 0.88 29.27 -20.93
N GLU A 50 0.99 27.94 -20.84
CA GLU A 50 0.83 27.25 -19.57
C GLU A 50 1.75 27.94 -18.56
N PRO A 51 1.25 28.36 -17.39
CA PRO A 51 2.12 28.97 -16.41
C PRO A 51 3.22 27.96 -16.11
N THR A 52 4.48 28.37 -16.31
CA THR A 52 5.66 27.62 -15.85
C THR A 52 5.36 27.13 -14.44
N PRO A 53 5.41 25.82 -14.16
CA PRO A 53 5.00 25.29 -12.87
C PRO A 53 5.79 26.02 -11.79
N ASP A 54 5.07 26.60 -10.82
CA ASP A 54 5.68 27.28 -9.68
C ASP A 54 6.74 26.34 -9.07
N PRO A 55 8.04 26.66 -9.15
CA PRO A 55 9.09 25.78 -8.65
C PRO A 55 8.89 25.44 -7.17
N LEU A 56 8.26 26.34 -6.40
CA LEU A 56 7.96 26.15 -4.99
C LEU A 56 6.85 25.12 -4.74
N ARG A 57 5.92 24.94 -5.69
CA ARG A 57 4.90 23.88 -5.60
C ARG A 57 5.55 22.49 -5.51
N LEU A 58 6.67 22.30 -6.19
CA LEU A 58 7.39 21.03 -6.26
C LEU A 58 8.53 20.91 -5.25
N ALA A 59 8.69 21.90 -4.36
CA ALA A 59 9.75 21.99 -3.35
C ALA A 59 9.39 21.30 -2.02
N LYS A 60 8.11 20.93 -1.82
CA LYS A 60 7.69 20.30 -0.57
C LYS A 60 8.25 18.88 -0.45
N VAL A 61 8.58 18.47 0.77
CA VAL A 61 8.87 17.06 1.10
C VAL A 61 7.70 16.45 1.85
N SER A 62 7.56 15.12 1.79
CA SER A 62 6.62 14.39 2.63
C SER A 62 7.00 14.51 4.12
N PRO A 63 6.09 14.21 5.07
CA PRO A 63 6.41 14.24 6.50
C PRO A 63 7.64 13.38 6.82
N LEU A 64 8.64 13.97 7.48
CA LEU A 64 9.96 13.35 7.77
C LEU A 64 10.76 12.92 6.52
N GLY A 65 10.30 13.30 5.32
CA GLY A 65 11.03 13.16 4.08
C GLY A 65 12.31 13.99 4.07
N LYS A 66 13.33 13.50 3.34
CA LYS A 66 14.62 14.18 3.20
C LYS A 66 14.62 14.94 1.88
N VAL A 67 15.20 16.14 1.86
CA VAL A 67 15.46 16.84 0.60
C VAL A 67 16.42 15.97 -0.24
N PRO A 68 16.07 15.61 -1.48
CA PRO A 68 16.91 14.76 -2.31
C PRO A 68 18.21 15.40 -2.74
N GLU A 69 19.26 14.59 -2.76
CA GLU A 69 20.47 14.85 -3.55
C GLU A 69 20.20 14.42 -5.00
N TRP A 70 19.58 15.28 -5.79
CA TRP A 70 19.14 14.97 -7.15
C TRP A 70 20.26 14.39 -8.04
N GLU A 71 21.49 14.84 -7.82
CA GLU A 71 22.71 14.38 -8.51
C GLU A 71 22.93 12.88 -8.43
N ASP A 72 22.43 12.21 -7.39
CA ASP A 72 22.50 10.76 -7.24
C ASP A 72 21.80 10.01 -8.38
N LEU A 73 20.84 10.64 -9.08
CA LEU A 73 20.20 10.02 -10.25
C LEU A 73 21.13 9.93 -11.46
N LYS A 74 22.24 10.68 -11.51
CA LYS A 74 23.20 10.63 -12.62
C LYS A 74 23.88 9.27 -12.76
N VAL A 75 23.92 8.47 -11.69
CA VAL A 75 24.42 7.10 -11.75
C VAL A 75 23.63 6.25 -12.76
N TRP A 76 22.38 6.61 -13.06
CA TRP A 76 21.50 5.91 -13.99
C TRP A 76 21.55 6.45 -15.43
N ALA A 77 22.37 7.48 -15.70
CA ALA A 77 22.51 8.05 -17.04
C ALA A 77 22.91 6.97 -18.06
N GLY A 78 22.14 6.85 -19.16
CA GLY A 78 22.43 5.91 -20.24
C GLY A 78 22.15 4.43 -19.91
N THR A 79 21.49 4.13 -18.79
CA THR A 79 21.21 2.74 -18.36
C THR A 79 19.88 2.19 -18.90
N MET A 80 18.94 3.07 -19.25
CA MET A 80 17.58 2.76 -19.67
C MET A 80 17.24 3.50 -20.97
N THR A 81 16.60 2.83 -21.92
CA THR A 81 16.04 3.48 -23.12
C THR A 81 14.77 4.23 -22.77
N ARG A 82 14.37 5.15 -23.64
CA ARG A 82 13.10 5.85 -23.50
C ARG A 82 11.90 4.88 -23.46
N GLU A 83 11.88 3.88 -24.33
CA GLU A 83 10.80 2.89 -24.41
C GLU A 83 10.70 2.05 -23.13
N GLU A 84 11.83 1.62 -22.56
CA GLU A 84 11.87 0.90 -21.29
C GLU A 84 11.29 1.76 -20.15
N PHE A 85 11.64 3.05 -20.11
CA PHE A 85 11.11 3.99 -19.12
C PHE A 85 9.59 4.19 -19.29
N GLU A 86 9.13 4.47 -20.52
CA GLU A 86 7.71 4.70 -20.81
C GLU A 86 6.87 3.45 -20.47
N THR A 87 7.40 2.26 -20.74
CA THR A 87 6.76 0.97 -20.41
C THR A 87 6.67 0.80 -18.90
N ALA A 88 7.78 0.91 -18.18
CA ALA A 88 7.80 0.80 -16.73
C ALA A 88 6.84 1.81 -16.08
N TRP A 89 6.89 3.07 -16.54
CA TRP A 89 6.02 4.15 -16.08
C TRP A 89 4.54 3.79 -16.26
N LYS A 90 4.13 3.48 -17.49
CA LYS A 90 2.74 3.20 -17.85
C LYS A 90 2.19 1.94 -17.18
N GLU A 91 3.00 0.90 -17.04
CA GLU A 91 2.53 -0.40 -16.61
C GLU A 91 2.61 -0.62 -15.10
N THR A 92 3.50 0.10 -14.41
CA THR A 92 3.78 -0.14 -12.98
C THR A 92 3.65 1.14 -12.15
N TYR A 93 4.27 2.24 -12.56
CA TYR A 93 4.45 3.42 -11.69
C TYR A 93 3.34 4.46 -11.78
N SER A 94 2.58 4.53 -12.88
CA SER A 94 1.46 5.45 -13.03
C SER A 94 0.11 4.79 -12.69
N PRO A 95 -0.91 5.56 -12.28
CA PRO A 95 -2.30 5.09 -12.25
C PRO A 95 -2.79 4.69 -13.66
N GLU A 96 -3.88 3.93 -13.74
CA GLU A 96 -4.49 3.51 -15.03
C GLU A 96 -4.98 4.70 -15.86
N VAL A 97 -5.61 5.66 -15.19
CA VAL A 97 -6.00 6.94 -15.79
C VAL A 97 -4.86 7.92 -15.52
N GLY A 98 -3.86 7.91 -16.40
CA GLY A 98 -2.64 8.70 -16.26
C GLY A 98 -2.89 10.19 -16.50
N LEU A 99 -2.89 10.98 -15.43
CA LEU A 99 -2.57 12.40 -15.52
C LEU A 99 -1.07 12.55 -15.80
N PRO A 100 -0.64 13.62 -16.50
CA PRO A 100 0.76 13.79 -16.83
C PRO A 100 1.60 13.88 -15.55
N PRO A 101 2.74 13.18 -15.48
CA PRO A 101 3.66 13.34 -14.36
C PRO A 101 4.23 14.76 -14.34
N PRO A 102 4.80 15.18 -13.20
CA PRO A 102 5.48 16.47 -13.12
C PRO A 102 6.83 16.50 -13.86
N PHE A 103 7.19 15.50 -14.66
CA PHE A 103 8.44 15.43 -15.42
C PHE A 103 8.17 15.25 -16.92
N GLU A 104 9.13 15.63 -17.76
CA GLU A 104 9.06 15.48 -19.21
C GLU A 104 9.92 14.29 -19.67
N ILE A 105 9.34 13.44 -20.50
CA ILE A 105 10.04 12.33 -21.18
C ILE A 105 10.50 12.85 -22.55
N ALA A 106 11.69 13.45 -22.60
CA ALA A 106 12.28 13.97 -23.83
C ALA A 106 12.90 12.85 -24.69
N PRO A 107 13.19 13.08 -25.99
CA PRO A 107 13.75 12.05 -26.86
C PRO A 107 15.07 11.44 -26.36
N ASP A 108 15.91 12.21 -25.67
CA ASP A 108 17.26 11.85 -25.26
C ASP A 108 17.44 11.74 -23.73
N GLY A 109 16.39 11.94 -22.94
CA GLY A 109 16.45 11.79 -21.49
C GLY A 109 15.17 12.18 -20.77
N LEU A 110 15.15 11.90 -19.47
CA LEU A 110 14.11 12.36 -18.57
C LEU A 110 14.49 13.73 -18.00
N VAL A 111 13.59 14.71 -18.12
CA VAL A 111 13.75 16.06 -17.59
C VAL A 111 12.87 16.19 -16.35
N VAL A 112 13.49 16.33 -15.18
CA VAL A 112 12.84 16.23 -13.88
C VAL A 112 12.93 17.58 -13.16
N PRO A 113 11.81 18.17 -12.70
CA PRO A 113 11.88 19.32 -11.83
C PRO A 113 12.33 18.92 -10.44
N THR A 114 13.30 19.65 -9.92
CA THR A 114 13.92 19.37 -8.62
C THR A 114 13.14 20.00 -7.46
N GLY A 115 12.38 21.06 -7.74
CA GLY A 115 11.79 21.93 -6.71
C GLY A 115 12.80 22.90 -6.07
N ASN A 116 14.06 22.91 -6.52
CA ASN A 116 15.07 23.87 -6.09
C ASN A 116 15.06 25.09 -7.05
N PRO A 117 14.81 26.32 -6.58
CA PRO A 117 14.79 27.50 -7.46
C PRO A 117 16.15 27.84 -8.09
N ILE A 118 17.26 27.37 -7.52
CA ILE A 118 18.62 27.58 -8.06
C ILE A 118 18.88 26.61 -9.22
N ASP A 119 18.58 25.33 -9.01
CA ASP A 119 18.77 24.25 -9.97
C ASP A 119 17.41 23.60 -10.30
N PRO A 120 16.50 24.29 -11.01
CA PRO A 120 15.08 23.92 -11.10
C PRO A 120 14.81 22.62 -11.81
N VAL A 121 15.75 22.16 -12.63
CA VAL A 121 15.59 21.00 -13.50
C VAL A 121 16.88 20.18 -13.54
N MET A 122 16.71 18.86 -13.52
CA MET A 122 17.74 17.88 -13.79
C MET A 122 17.40 17.08 -15.05
N LYS A 123 18.42 16.66 -15.81
CA LYS A 123 18.27 15.71 -16.91
C LYS A 123 18.98 14.40 -16.61
N VAL A 124 18.28 13.28 -16.76
CA VAL A 124 18.83 11.91 -16.73
C VAL A 124 18.84 11.36 -18.16
N PRO A 125 20.00 11.26 -18.84
CA PRO A 125 20.08 10.80 -20.22
C PRO A 125 19.56 9.37 -20.43
N PHE A 126 18.84 9.14 -21.52
CA PHE A 126 18.45 7.80 -21.97
C PHE A 126 19.55 7.14 -22.81
N ARG A 127 19.58 5.81 -22.78
CA ARG A 127 20.44 4.99 -23.64
C ARG A 127 20.01 5.11 -25.11
N GLN A 128 20.93 5.51 -25.98
CA GLN A 128 20.68 5.67 -27.42
C GLN A 128 21.04 4.42 -28.27
N GLY A 129 21.71 3.43 -27.69
CA GLY A 129 22.09 2.18 -28.36
C GLY A 129 23.06 1.34 -27.52
N GLY A 130 23.25 0.07 -27.89
CA GLY A 130 24.12 -0.87 -27.17
C GLY A 130 23.53 -1.39 -25.85
N ALA A 131 24.30 -2.26 -25.17
CA ALA A 131 23.96 -2.69 -23.82
C ALA A 131 24.36 -1.58 -22.83
N GLY A 132 23.44 -1.14 -22.00
CA GLY A 132 23.75 -0.24 -20.88
C GLY A 132 24.26 -1.06 -19.70
N GLU A 133 25.31 -0.58 -19.04
CA GLU A 133 25.80 -1.18 -17.80
C GLU A 133 24.98 -0.63 -16.63
N LEU A 134 24.37 -1.52 -15.84
CA LEU A 134 23.66 -1.11 -14.64
C LEU A 134 24.68 -0.83 -13.52
N PRO A 135 24.48 0.25 -12.73
CA PRO A 135 25.22 0.49 -11.51
C PRO A 135 25.21 -0.73 -10.57
N ALA A 136 26.24 -0.81 -9.72
CA ALA A 136 26.31 -1.83 -8.70
C ALA A 136 25.08 -1.74 -7.77
N ARG A 137 24.42 -2.88 -7.57
CA ARG A 137 23.25 -3.02 -6.68
C ARG A 137 23.67 -3.69 -5.38
N SER A 138 23.01 -3.33 -4.28
CA SER A 138 23.17 -4.00 -2.98
C SER A 138 22.45 -5.34 -2.91
N TRP A 139 21.57 -5.64 -3.88
CA TRP A 139 20.74 -6.83 -3.98
C TRP A 139 21.00 -7.55 -5.31
N ARG A 140 20.69 -8.85 -5.36
CA ARG A 140 20.90 -9.72 -6.54
C ARG A 140 19.58 -10.25 -7.08
N LYS A 141 19.46 -10.35 -8.41
CA LYS A 141 18.37 -11.11 -9.06
C LYS A 141 18.55 -12.60 -8.81
N ALA A 142 17.48 -13.39 -8.90
CA ALA A 142 17.55 -14.84 -8.87
C ALA A 142 18.57 -15.39 -9.89
N ALA A 143 18.61 -14.81 -11.10
CA ALA A 143 19.55 -15.19 -12.15
C ALA A 143 21.01 -14.79 -11.87
N ASP A 144 21.26 -13.89 -10.90
CA ASP A 144 22.59 -13.44 -10.50
C ASP A 144 23.14 -14.24 -9.30
N LEU A 145 22.30 -15.09 -8.67
CA LEU A 145 22.73 -15.96 -7.58
C LEU A 145 23.54 -17.16 -8.09
N PRO A 146 24.42 -17.73 -7.25
CA PRO A 146 25.16 -18.93 -7.63
C PRO A 146 24.23 -20.09 -8.03
N PRO A 147 24.59 -20.89 -9.04
CA PRO A 147 23.84 -22.09 -9.41
C PRO A 147 23.65 -23.03 -8.21
N LEU A 148 22.50 -23.71 -8.17
CA LEU A 148 22.13 -24.55 -7.01
C LEU A 148 23.05 -25.76 -6.88
N ARG A 149 23.38 -26.46 -7.98
CA ARG A 149 24.23 -27.67 -7.97
C ARG A 149 23.81 -28.70 -6.90
N GLY A 150 22.50 -28.96 -6.80
CA GLY A 150 21.93 -29.89 -5.81
C GLY A 150 21.78 -29.34 -4.38
N ARG A 151 22.19 -28.09 -4.12
CA ARG A 151 21.96 -27.42 -2.84
C ARG A 151 20.48 -27.01 -2.67
N PRO A 152 20.02 -26.75 -1.43
CA PRO A 152 18.68 -26.23 -1.16
C PRO A 152 18.34 -24.99 -2.01
N ALA A 153 17.09 -24.88 -2.46
CA ALA A 153 16.66 -23.89 -3.46
C ALA A 153 16.84 -22.43 -3.04
N LEU A 154 16.94 -22.12 -1.74
CA LEU A 154 17.14 -20.76 -1.23
C LEU A 154 18.59 -20.50 -0.80
N SER A 155 19.53 -21.39 -1.12
CA SER A 155 20.96 -21.21 -0.80
C SER A 155 21.50 -19.87 -1.30
N ASP A 156 22.33 -19.20 -0.49
CA ASP A 156 22.96 -17.90 -0.76
C ASP A 156 22.02 -16.69 -0.86
N LEU A 157 20.71 -16.90 -0.78
CA LEU A 157 19.73 -15.83 -0.80
C LEU A 157 19.63 -15.18 0.59
N HIS A 158 19.72 -13.85 0.66
CA HIS A 158 19.48 -13.11 1.87
C HIS A 158 18.08 -12.50 1.88
N ILE A 159 17.22 -13.01 2.76
CA ILE A 159 15.85 -12.52 2.94
C ILE A 159 15.76 -11.74 4.25
N ALA A 160 15.31 -10.50 4.18
CA ALA A 160 14.88 -9.75 5.35
C ALA A 160 13.38 -9.97 5.58
N LEU A 161 13.00 -10.27 6.82
CA LEU A 161 11.61 -10.31 7.25
C LEU A 161 11.29 -9.00 7.93
N ASP A 162 10.27 -8.31 7.43
CA ASP A 162 9.70 -7.11 8.03
C ASP A 162 8.31 -7.44 8.58
N PRO A 163 8.21 -7.88 9.86
CA PRO A 163 6.91 -8.07 10.46
C PRO A 163 6.24 -6.71 10.64
N GLY A 164 5.12 -6.52 9.95
CA GLY A 164 4.32 -5.30 9.95
C GLY A 164 3.93 -4.84 11.35
N HIS A 165 3.72 -3.54 11.53
CA HIS A 165 3.39 -2.93 12.84
C HIS A 165 4.45 -3.19 13.91
N ILE A 166 4.26 -2.74 15.15
CA ILE A 166 5.17 -2.96 16.29
C ILE A 166 4.60 -4.08 17.17
N GLY A 167 3.31 -4.00 17.51
CA GLY A 167 2.63 -4.99 18.35
C GLY A 167 2.78 -4.73 19.85
N GLY A 168 2.48 -5.73 20.67
CA GLY A 168 2.58 -5.61 22.13
C GLY A 168 1.75 -4.45 22.69
N GLY A 169 2.35 -3.62 23.53
CA GLY A 169 1.71 -2.44 24.11
C GLY A 169 1.40 -1.32 23.10
N TRP A 170 2.01 -1.36 21.90
CA TRP A 170 1.81 -0.34 20.87
C TRP A 170 0.57 -0.58 20.00
N ALA A 171 0.00 -1.77 20.04
CA ALA A 171 -1.08 -2.18 19.14
C ALA A 171 -2.32 -1.26 19.19
N GLU A 172 -2.62 -0.66 20.34
CA GLU A 172 -3.73 0.30 20.48
C GLU A 172 -3.43 1.61 19.77
N VAL A 173 -2.22 2.15 19.94
CA VAL A 173 -1.73 3.37 19.28
C VAL A 173 -1.66 3.18 17.76
N GLU A 174 -1.27 1.99 17.32
CA GLU A 174 -1.24 1.61 15.91
C GLU A 174 -2.62 1.36 15.30
N GLU A 175 -3.69 1.38 16.13
CA GLU A 175 -5.06 1.03 15.72
C GLU A 175 -5.14 -0.39 15.11
N ARG A 176 -4.23 -1.27 15.55
CA ARG A 176 -4.10 -2.68 15.14
C ARG A 176 -4.33 -3.65 16.29
N TYR A 177 -5.24 -3.27 17.17
CA TYR A 177 -5.76 -4.06 18.27
C TYR A 177 -7.23 -4.38 17.99
N LEU A 178 -7.60 -5.66 18.03
CA LEU A 178 -8.97 -6.10 17.75
C LEU A 178 -9.49 -7.03 18.84
N SER A 179 -10.64 -6.70 19.41
CA SER A 179 -11.33 -7.45 20.46
C SER A 179 -12.84 -7.46 20.19
N PHE A 180 -13.46 -8.65 20.24
CA PHE A 180 -14.91 -8.81 20.13
C PHE A 180 -15.56 -9.19 21.46
N GLN A 181 -14.77 -9.64 22.44
CA GLN A 181 -15.25 -10.07 23.76
C GLN A 181 -14.20 -9.75 24.84
N PRO A 182 -14.62 -9.45 26.09
CA PRO A 182 -13.71 -9.22 27.19
C PRO A 182 -12.73 -10.39 27.38
N GLY A 183 -11.44 -10.08 27.53
CA GLY A 183 -10.38 -11.07 27.72
C GLY A 183 -9.81 -11.68 26.42
N GLU A 184 -10.40 -11.39 25.26
CA GLU A 184 -9.89 -11.79 23.96
C GLU A 184 -9.32 -10.58 23.20
N ALA A 185 -8.12 -10.72 22.63
CA ALA A 185 -7.58 -9.72 21.73
C ALA A 185 -6.56 -10.31 20.77
N ILE A 186 -6.53 -9.79 19.55
CA ILE A 186 -5.42 -9.98 18.61
C ILE A 186 -4.76 -8.65 18.32
N ARG A 187 -3.45 -8.72 18.10
CA ARG A 187 -2.59 -7.57 17.82
C ARG A 187 -1.82 -7.89 16.55
N GLU A 188 -2.00 -7.11 15.49
CA GLU A 188 -1.40 -7.42 14.19
C GLU A 188 0.12 -7.53 14.30
N GLY A 189 0.78 -6.54 14.93
CA GLY A 189 2.24 -6.55 15.05
C GLY A 189 2.80 -7.74 15.84
N THR A 190 2.06 -8.26 16.82
CA THR A 190 2.42 -9.49 17.53
C THR A 190 2.30 -10.70 16.62
N LEU A 191 1.18 -10.84 15.90
CA LEU A 191 0.93 -11.97 15.00
C LEU A 191 1.91 -11.98 13.81
N SER A 192 2.20 -10.82 13.23
CA SER A 192 3.20 -10.67 12.17
C SER A 192 4.59 -11.10 12.65
N LEU A 193 4.98 -10.73 13.89
CA LEU A 193 6.25 -11.13 14.47
C LEU A 193 6.33 -12.65 14.72
N ILE A 194 5.26 -13.26 15.23
CA ILE A 194 5.18 -14.71 15.38
C ILE A 194 5.32 -15.39 14.01
N THR A 195 4.61 -14.89 13.00
CA THR A 195 4.68 -15.39 11.62
C THR A 195 6.10 -15.31 11.08
N ALA A 196 6.79 -14.18 11.28
CA ALA A 196 8.17 -13.99 10.86
C ALA A 196 9.12 -14.99 11.52
N ARG A 197 8.96 -15.29 12.82
CA ARG A 197 9.78 -16.26 13.54
C ARG A 197 9.61 -17.68 12.97
N VAL A 198 8.38 -18.08 12.70
CA VAL A 198 8.10 -19.39 12.09
C VAL A 198 8.64 -19.44 10.66
N LEU A 199 8.43 -18.38 9.87
CA LEU A 199 8.93 -18.27 8.50
C LEU A 199 10.46 -18.35 8.46
N SER A 200 11.17 -17.63 9.34
CA SER A 200 12.64 -17.66 9.43
C SER A 200 13.16 -19.10 9.52
N GLN A 201 12.63 -19.89 10.46
CA GLN A 201 13.03 -21.28 10.65
C GLN A 201 12.84 -22.12 9.37
N ARG A 202 11.73 -21.91 8.64
CA ARG A 202 11.45 -22.63 7.39
C ARG A 202 12.39 -22.21 6.26
N LEU A 203 12.67 -20.91 6.14
CA LEU A 203 13.56 -20.38 5.10
C LEU A 203 15.02 -20.78 5.33
N GLU A 204 15.48 -20.73 6.59
CA GLU A 204 16.84 -21.15 6.98
C GLU A 204 17.04 -22.65 6.74
N ALA A 205 16.05 -23.49 7.04
CA ALA A 205 16.08 -24.92 6.70
C ALA A 205 16.17 -25.18 5.19
N LEU A 206 15.77 -24.21 4.36
CA LEU A 206 15.86 -24.24 2.89
C LEU A 206 17.11 -23.53 2.35
N GLY A 207 18.04 -23.15 3.22
CA GLY A 207 19.35 -22.59 2.88
C GLY A 207 19.43 -21.07 2.79
N ALA A 208 18.34 -20.34 3.07
CA ALA A 208 18.37 -18.88 3.07
C ALA A 208 19.15 -18.34 4.27
N ARG A 209 19.81 -17.19 4.10
CA ARG A 209 20.18 -16.31 5.21
C ARG A 209 18.98 -15.44 5.55
N VAL A 210 18.55 -15.43 6.81
CA VAL A 210 17.42 -14.60 7.24
C VAL A 210 17.88 -13.49 8.17
N SER A 211 17.26 -12.31 8.06
CA SER A 211 17.44 -11.21 9.01
C SER A 211 16.11 -10.59 9.35
N PHE A 212 15.99 -10.03 10.55
CA PHE A 212 14.79 -9.36 11.00
C PHE A 212 14.96 -7.84 10.93
N VAL A 213 14.02 -7.17 10.27
CA VAL A 213 13.91 -5.71 10.35
C VAL A 213 13.57 -5.30 11.79
N ARG A 214 12.70 -6.07 12.46
CA ARG A 214 12.54 -6.09 13.92
C ARG A 214 12.27 -7.51 14.42
N ASP A 215 12.78 -7.83 15.60
CA ASP A 215 12.71 -9.17 16.23
C ASP A 215 11.97 -9.18 17.58
N ARG A 216 11.49 -8.01 18.02
CA ARG A 216 10.74 -7.77 19.26
C ARG A 216 9.56 -6.82 19.03
N GLU A 217 8.69 -6.72 20.03
CA GLU A 217 7.53 -5.83 20.06
C GLU A 217 7.92 -4.40 20.50
N GLU A 218 9.01 -3.90 19.94
CA GLU A 218 9.53 -2.56 20.20
C GLU A 218 9.76 -1.82 18.88
N PRO A 219 9.58 -0.49 18.84
CA PRO A 219 9.88 0.30 17.65
C PRO A 219 11.37 0.20 17.28
N VAL A 220 11.65 0.25 15.98
CA VAL A 220 13.00 0.46 15.44
C VAL A 220 13.40 1.92 15.58
N THR A 221 12.45 2.85 15.47
CA THR A 221 12.72 4.27 15.69
C THR A 221 13.01 4.58 17.17
N GLU A 222 14.00 5.44 17.39
CA GLU A 222 14.30 5.98 18.73
C GLU A 222 13.32 7.09 19.13
N GLN A 223 12.61 7.67 18.17
CA GLN A 223 11.62 8.72 18.41
C GLN A 223 10.34 8.18 19.05
N ARG A 224 9.58 9.04 19.70
CA ARG A 224 8.30 8.74 20.37
C ARG A 224 7.24 9.77 19.97
N PRO A 225 5.95 9.51 20.23
CA PRO A 225 4.88 10.45 19.85
C PRO A 225 5.15 11.90 20.27
N ASP A 226 5.71 12.13 21.45
CA ASP A 226 5.99 13.46 21.96
C ASP A 226 7.03 14.25 21.15
N ASP A 227 7.92 13.58 20.43
CA ASP A 227 8.91 14.23 19.56
C ASP A 227 8.26 14.91 18.34
N PHE A 228 6.99 14.59 18.05
CA PHE A 228 6.27 15.08 16.86
C PHE A 228 5.28 16.21 17.14
N GLU A 229 5.25 16.78 18.35
CA GLU A 229 4.29 17.83 18.74
C GLU A 229 4.24 18.99 17.73
N LYS A 230 5.39 19.53 17.34
CA LYS A 230 5.47 20.64 16.38
C LYS A 230 4.96 20.22 15.01
N LEU A 231 5.47 19.12 14.46
CA LEU A 231 5.09 18.63 13.14
C LEU A 231 3.59 18.29 13.04
N ALA A 232 3.03 17.73 14.11
CA ALA A 232 1.60 17.46 14.21
C ALA A 232 0.75 18.73 14.12
N ARG A 233 1.15 19.79 14.85
CA ARG A 233 0.46 21.09 14.81
C ARG A 233 0.59 21.78 13.46
N ASP A 234 1.79 21.76 12.88
CA ASP A 234 2.04 22.32 11.54
C ASP A 234 1.19 21.59 10.49
N THR A 235 1.16 20.25 10.53
CA THR A 235 0.31 19.43 9.66
C THR A 235 -1.16 19.79 9.79
N LEU A 236 -1.67 19.96 11.01
CA LEU A 236 -3.06 20.36 11.25
C LEU A 236 -3.34 21.77 10.72
N ALA A 237 -2.43 22.71 10.92
CA ALA A 237 -2.55 24.08 10.44
C ALA A 237 -2.55 24.15 8.90
N GLU A 238 -1.73 23.34 8.22
CA GLU A 238 -1.74 23.21 6.75
C GLU A 238 -3.10 22.72 6.21
N HIS A 239 -3.83 21.92 6.99
CA HIS A 239 -5.18 21.48 6.68
C HIS A 239 -6.27 22.45 7.20
N GLY A 240 -5.89 23.65 7.63
CA GLY A 240 -6.81 24.70 8.10
C GLY A 240 -7.27 24.55 9.55
N ILE A 241 -6.70 23.63 10.33
CA ILE A 241 -7.04 23.41 11.73
C ILE A 241 -6.07 24.19 12.63
N LEU A 242 -6.41 25.45 12.89
CA LEU A 242 -5.52 26.38 13.61
C LEU A 242 -5.51 26.18 15.13
N ASN A 243 -6.61 25.66 15.70
CA ASN A 243 -6.77 25.44 17.15
C ASN A 243 -7.19 23.99 17.44
N PRO A 244 -6.33 23.00 17.18
CA PRO A 244 -6.66 21.60 17.40
C PRO A 244 -6.74 21.26 18.89
N LEU A 245 -7.63 20.33 19.25
CA LEU A 245 -7.66 19.76 20.59
C LEU A 245 -6.35 18.99 20.88
N PRO A 246 -5.82 19.05 22.11
CA PRO A 246 -4.56 18.39 22.44
C PRO A 246 -4.70 16.87 22.42
N THR A 247 -5.83 16.33 22.89
CA THR A 247 -6.09 14.89 22.99
C THR A 247 -7.42 14.54 22.35
N TYR A 248 -7.61 13.26 22.05
CA TYR A 248 -8.89 12.73 21.58
C TYR A 248 -9.77 12.15 22.69
N ALA A 249 -9.48 12.48 23.96
CA ALA A 249 -10.29 12.04 25.09
C ALA A 249 -11.74 12.53 24.94
N GLY A 250 -12.70 11.61 25.05
CA GLY A 250 -14.13 11.90 24.88
C GLY A 250 -14.59 12.06 23.43
N LEU A 251 -13.69 11.94 22.44
CA LEU A 251 -14.06 11.93 21.03
C LEU A 251 -14.41 10.50 20.56
N GLN A 252 -15.23 10.41 19.52
CA GLN A 252 -15.62 9.15 18.89
C GLN A 252 -15.38 9.23 17.37
N GLY A 253 -15.14 8.07 16.77
CA GLY A 253 -14.93 7.94 15.32
C GLY A 253 -13.79 8.84 14.81
N ASP A 254 -13.99 9.42 13.64
CA ASP A 254 -12.96 10.16 12.91
C ASP A 254 -12.63 11.53 13.50
N ALA A 255 -13.39 12.01 14.49
CA ALA A 255 -13.12 13.29 15.15
C ALA A 255 -11.71 13.34 15.79
N LYS A 256 -11.18 12.19 16.22
CA LYS A 256 -9.82 12.09 16.78
C LYS A 256 -8.71 12.48 15.80
N ILE A 257 -8.94 12.33 14.48
CA ILE A 257 -7.97 12.64 13.43
C ILE A 257 -7.55 14.11 13.49
N LEU A 258 -8.42 14.99 13.98
CA LEU A 258 -8.18 16.43 14.07
C LEU A 258 -7.42 16.85 15.34
N THR A 259 -6.95 15.90 16.15
CA THR A 259 -6.26 16.17 17.42
C THR A 259 -4.76 16.07 17.30
N VAL A 260 -4.05 16.82 18.14
CA VAL A 260 -2.57 16.80 18.17
C VAL A 260 -2.06 15.41 18.55
N GLN A 261 -2.66 14.77 19.57
CA GLN A 261 -2.29 13.42 20.01
C GLN A 261 -2.35 12.39 18.85
N TRP A 262 -3.46 12.34 18.11
CA TRP A 262 -3.59 11.35 17.03
C TRP A 262 -2.56 11.57 15.92
N GLN A 263 -2.28 12.84 15.57
CA GLN A 263 -1.28 13.16 14.55
C GLN A 263 0.14 12.77 15.00
N LYS A 264 0.49 13.01 16.27
CA LYS A 264 1.76 12.58 16.87
C LYS A 264 1.93 11.07 16.81
N GLU A 265 0.90 10.33 17.21
CA GLU A 265 0.88 8.87 17.19
C GLU A 265 1.03 8.34 15.76
N LYS A 266 0.28 8.88 14.79
CA LYS A 266 0.39 8.51 13.38
C LYS A 266 1.77 8.81 12.80
N LEU A 267 2.35 9.98 13.09
CA LEU A 267 3.71 10.33 12.68
C LEU A 267 4.74 9.36 13.25
N PHE A 268 4.56 8.93 14.51
CA PHE A 268 5.40 7.93 15.14
C PHE A 268 5.33 6.56 14.43
N TYR A 269 4.17 5.89 14.43
CA TYR A 269 4.12 4.49 13.98
C TYR A 269 4.05 4.32 12.46
N ARG A 270 3.52 5.30 11.72
CA ARG A 270 3.28 5.19 10.27
C ARG A 270 4.30 5.93 9.42
N VAL A 271 5.10 6.80 10.02
CA VAL A 271 6.11 7.59 9.30
C VAL A 271 7.49 7.32 9.88
N SER A 272 7.78 7.79 11.09
CA SER A 272 9.10 7.66 11.74
C SER A 272 9.58 6.21 11.84
N GLU A 273 8.71 5.31 12.32
CA GLU A 273 9.03 3.89 12.43
C GLU A 273 9.39 3.27 11.06
N ILE A 274 8.63 3.59 10.01
CA ILE A 274 8.88 3.04 8.66
C ILE A 274 10.17 3.63 8.06
N HIS A 275 10.46 4.91 8.30
CA HIS A 275 11.74 5.51 7.91
C HIS A 275 12.92 4.83 8.61
N ALA A 276 12.83 4.58 9.92
CA ALA A 276 13.88 3.89 10.66
C ALA A 276 14.10 2.45 10.17
N ARG A 277 13.03 1.75 9.81
CA ARG A 277 13.12 0.44 9.14
C ARG A 277 13.81 0.54 7.78
N GLY A 278 13.47 1.56 6.98
CA GLY A 278 14.11 1.81 5.68
C GLY A 278 15.61 2.06 5.81
N ASP A 279 16.01 2.91 6.76
CA ASP A 279 17.42 3.18 7.04
C ASP A 279 18.15 1.89 7.49
N LYS A 280 17.51 1.04 8.30
CA LYS A 280 18.07 -0.27 8.69
C LYS A 280 18.18 -1.23 7.51
N VAL A 281 17.15 -1.35 6.68
CA VAL A 281 17.15 -2.23 5.49
C VAL A 281 18.24 -1.82 4.51
N ASN A 282 18.31 -0.53 4.16
CA ASN A 282 19.21 -0.02 3.14
C ASN A 282 20.66 0.11 3.65
N GLY A 283 20.84 0.54 4.90
CA GLY A 283 22.15 0.84 5.47
C GLY A 283 22.83 -0.36 6.13
N GLN A 284 22.06 -1.23 6.79
CA GLN A 284 22.61 -2.26 7.67
C GLN A 284 22.37 -3.68 7.16
N ILE A 285 21.13 -4.01 6.77
CA ILE A 285 20.77 -5.39 6.38
C ILE A 285 21.23 -5.69 4.94
N LYS A 286 20.89 -4.82 3.99
CA LYS A 286 21.16 -4.97 2.56
C LYS A 286 20.77 -6.35 2.01
N PRO A 287 19.47 -6.72 2.08
CA PRO A 287 18.99 -8.01 1.64
C PRO A 287 18.81 -8.08 0.12
N ASP A 288 18.73 -9.30 -0.42
CA ASP A 288 18.29 -9.52 -1.80
C ASP A 288 16.77 -9.33 -1.96
N LEU A 289 16.02 -9.54 -0.86
CA LEU A 289 14.56 -9.48 -0.82
C LEU A 289 14.09 -9.09 0.58
N VAL A 290 13.09 -8.22 0.67
CA VAL A 290 12.29 -8.01 1.88
C VAL A 290 10.89 -8.61 1.72
N LEU A 291 10.45 -9.36 2.73
CA LEU A 291 9.06 -9.80 2.86
C LEU A 291 8.38 -8.99 3.96
N CYS A 292 7.43 -8.12 3.60
CA CYS A 292 6.66 -7.36 4.57
C CYS A 292 5.41 -8.17 4.96
N LEU A 293 5.36 -8.61 6.22
CA LEU A 293 4.33 -9.53 6.72
C LEU A 293 3.23 -8.75 7.43
N HIS A 294 2.07 -8.65 6.81
CA HIS A 294 0.87 -8.04 7.37
C HIS A 294 -0.30 -9.01 7.37
N LEU A 295 -1.38 -8.61 8.03
CA LEU A 295 -2.70 -9.20 7.89
C LEU A 295 -3.66 -8.11 7.41
N ASN A 296 -4.73 -8.49 6.73
CA ASN A 296 -5.68 -7.51 6.22
C ASN A 296 -6.80 -7.21 7.24
N ALA A 297 -7.54 -6.14 7.03
CA ALA A 297 -8.75 -5.83 7.78
C ALA A 297 -9.77 -5.08 6.90
N GLU A 298 -11.05 -5.29 7.18
CA GLU A 298 -12.16 -4.54 6.58
C GLU A 298 -12.79 -3.62 7.63
N ALA A 299 -13.61 -2.67 7.19
CA ALA A 299 -14.43 -1.87 8.11
C ALA A 299 -15.28 -2.78 9.01
N TRP A 300 -15.29 -2.54 10.32
CA TRP A 300 -15.97 -3.36 11.32
C TRP A 300 -16.99 -2.60 12.16
N GLY A 301 -17.48 -1.46 11.68
CA GLY A 301 -18.41 -0.62 12.43
C GLY A 301 -17.74 0.16 13.57
N PRO A 302 -18.53 0.73 14.50
CA PRO A 302 -18.00 1.58 15.55
C PRO A 302 -17.20 0.78 16.59
N SER A 303 -16.17 1.40 17.17
CA SER A 303 -15.25 0.73 18.11
C SER A 303 -15.92 0.19 19.38
N ASN A 304 -17.07 0.74 19.78
CA ASN A 304 -17.86 0.27 20.93
C ASN A 304 -18.85 -0.86 20.59
N ALA A 305 -19.01 -1.19 19.31
CA ALA A 305 -19.83 -2.31 18.84
C ALA A 305 -19.22 -2.90 17.55
N PRO A 306 -18.01 -3.49 17.63
CA PRO A 306 -17.34 -4.05 16.46
C PRO A 306 -18.13 -5.23 15.89
N GLN A 307 -18.14 -5.36 14.58
CA GLN A 307 -18.83 -6.42 13.84
C GLN A 307 -17.86 -7.21 12.97
N PHE A 308 -18.05 -8.52 12.91
CA PHE A 308 -17.29 -9.36 12.01
C PHE A 308 -17.58 -8.98 10.56
N SER A 309 -16.52 -8.89 9.76
CA SER A 309 -16.64 -8.79 8.31
C SER A 309 -17.00 -10.15 7.73
N PRO A 310 -17.94 -10.23 6.78
CA PRO A 310 -18.21 -11.45 6.03
C PRO A 310 -17.13 -11.71 4.96
N LYS A 311 -16.23 -10.75 4.71
CA LYS A 311 -15.19 -10.87 3.70
C LYS A 311 -13.92 -11.44 4.29
N ASN A 312 -13.27 -12.29 3.51
CA ASN A 312 -11.92 -12.76 3.76
C ASN A 312 -11.20 -12.85 2.41
N HIS A 313 -9.98 -12.33 2.31
CA HIS A 313 -9.30 -12.19 1.03
C HIS A 313 -7.79 -12.08 1.20
N LEU A 314 -7.11 -12.10 0.06
CA LEU A 314 -5.68 -11.99 -0.09
C LEU A 314 -5.35 -10.95 -1.16
N HIS A 315 -4.33 -10.15 -0.90
CA HIS A 315 -3.58 -9.44 -1.93
C HIS A 315 -2.11 -9.36 -1.58
N VAL A 316 -1.31 -9.11 -2.61
CA VAL A 316 0.12 -8.89 -2.53
C VAL A 316 0.41 -7.56 -3.22
N LEU A 317 1.24 -6.73 -2.58
CA LEU A 317 1.56 -5.40 -3.06
C LEU A 317 3.04 -5.29 -3.39
N VAL A 318 3.30 -4.62 -4.50
CA VAL A 318 4.62 -4.20 -4.97
C VAL A 318 4.65 -2.68 -5.09
N ASN A 319 5.82 -2.09 -5.33
CA ASN A 319 5.91 -0.64 -5.50
C ASN A 319 5.34 -0.17 -6.85
N GLY A 320 4.70 1.00 -6.86
CA GLY A 320 4.20 1.66 -8.08
C GLY A 320 2.90 2.42 -7.83
N CYS A 321 2.16 2.74 -8.90
CA CYS A 321 0.88 3.47 -8.85
C CYS A 321 0.94 4.77 -8.00
N TYR A 322 1.84 5.67 -8.36
CA TYR A 322 2.03 6.97 -7.72
C TYR A 322 1.01 7.98 -8.21
N ALA A 323 0.23 8.57 -7.32
CA ALA A 323 -0.70 9.62 -7.70
C ALA A 323 0.06 10.92 -8.04
N PRO A 324 -0.45 11.75 -8.97
CA PRO A 324 0.20 13.01 -9.35
C PRO A 324 0.48 13.93 -8.16
N VAL A 325 -0.46 14.00 -7.20
CA VAL A 325 -0.30 14.80 -5.97
C VAL A 325 0.82 14.28 -5.08
N GLU A 326 1.08 12.96 -5.05
CA GLU A 326 2.21 12.39 -4.32
C GLU A 326 3.53 12.80 -4.98
N LEU A 327 3.55 12.87 -6.31
CA LEU A 327 4.71 13.32 -7.09
C LEU A 327 4.93 14.84 -7.04
N GLU A 328 4.07 15.61 -6.38
CA GLU A 328 4.40 17.01 -6.07
C GLU A 328 5.50 17.09 -4.99
N GLN A 329 5.60 16.06 -4.14
CA GLN A 329 6.63 15.98 -3.11
C GLN A 329 7.96 15.53 -3.71
N GLN A 330 9.02 16.32 -3.51
CA GLN A 330 10.31 16.08 -4.17
C GLN A 330 10.97 14.76 -3.76
N ASP A 331 10.88 14.39 -2.49
CA ASP A 331 11.37 13.12 -1.95
C ASP A 331 10.64 11.92 -2.57
N VAL A 332 9.31 11.99 -2.66
CA VAL A 332 8.50 10.92 -3.26
C VAL A 332 8.82 10.73 -4.74
N ARG A 333 8.99 11.83 -5.50
CA ARG A 333 9.45 11.74 -6.90
C ARG A 333 10.81 11.07 -7.01
N PHE A 334 11.76 11.52 -6.19
CA PHE A 334 13.13 11.03 -6.23
C PHE A 334 13.19 9.53 -5.90
N GLU A 335 12.54 9.10 -4.81
CA GLU A 335 12.47 7.70 -4.40
C GLU A 335 11.80 6.81 -5.46
N MET A 336 10.74 7.30 -6.11
CA MET A 336 10.09 6.64 -7.24
C MET A 336 11.07 6.43 -8.40
N LEU A 337 11.77 7.50 -8.81
CA LEU A 337 12.73 7.45 -9.91
C LEU A 337 13.92 6.53 -9.58
N GLN A 338 14.42 6.56 -8.35
CA GLN A 338 15.46 5.63 -7.90
C GLN A 338 15.03 4.17 -8.10
N ARG A 339 13.81 3.81 -7.69
CA ARG A 339 13.30 2.45 -7.85
C ARG A 339 13.06 2.06 -9.31
N LEU A 340 12.52 2.99 -10.11
CA LEU A 340 12.26 2.78 -11.53
C LEU A 340 13.56 2.54 -12.29
N PHE A 341 14.53 3.44 -12.16
CA PHE A 341 15.83 3.30 -12.83
C PHE A 341 16.64 2.11 -12.32
N ALA A 342 16.51 1.75 -11.04
CA ALA A 342 17.12 0.54 -10.49
C ALA A 342 16.46 -0.76 -10.98
N ARG A 343 15.37 -0.68 -11.76
CA ARG A 343 14.67 -1.83 -12.34
C ARG A 343 14.27 -2.89 -11.30
N ILE A 344 13.92 -2.45 -10.09
CA ILE A 344 13.54 -3.36 -9.00
C ILE A 344 12.28 -4.15 -9.37
N HIS A 345 11.33 -3.49 -10.05
CA HIS A 345 10.08 -4.09 -10.50
C HIS A 345 10.26 -5.32 -11.41
N GLU A 346 11.37 -5.40 -12.17
CA GLU A 346 11.66 -6.55 -13.05
C GLU A 346 11.86 -7.86 -12.26
N GLU A 347 12.39 -7.79 -11.03
CA GLU A 347 12.52 -8.94 -10.13
C GLU A 347 11.29 -9.06 -9.21
N GLU A 348 10.82 -7.93 -8.68
CA GLU A 348 9.79 -7.82 -7.64
C GLU A 348 8.42 -8.35 -8.11
N ILE A 349 7.97 -7.99 -9.32
CA ILE A 349 6.65 -8.39 -9.83
C ILE A 349 6.53 -9.90 -10.04
N PRO A 350 7.41 -10.58 -10.81
CA PRO A 350 7.26 -12.02 -11.03
C PRO A 350 7.47 -12.83 -9.74
N LEU A 351 8.30 -12.33 -8.81
CA LEU A 351 8.42 -12.92 -7.47
C LEU A 351 7.11 -12.80 -6.68
N ALA A 352 6.51 -11.60 -6.64
CA ALA A 352 5.23 -11.36 -5.99
C ALA A 352 4.10 -12.22 -6.57
N VAL A 353 4.07 -12.42 -7.89
CA VAL A 353 3.13 -13.34 -8.55
C VAL A 353 3.28 -14.76 -8.03
N SER A 354 4.51 -15.28 -7.98
CA SER A 354 4.78 -16.64 -7.49
C SER A 354 4.38 -16.82 -6.01
N VAL A 355 4.67 -15.83 -5.17
CA VAL A 355 4.27 -15.82 -3.76
C VAL A 355 2.76 -15.74 -3.60
N ALA A 356 2.08 -14.90 -4.38
CA ALA A 356 0.62 -14.79 -4.36
C ALA A 356 -0.05 -16.11 -4.77
N GLU A 357 0.48 -16.82 -5.78
CA GLU A 357 -0.03 -18.13 -6.19
C GLU A 357 0.13 -19.19 -5.09
N GLY A 358 1.29 -19.21 -4.40
CA GLY A 358 1.52 -20.07 -3.24
C GLY A 358 0.51 -19.81 -2.13
N LEU A 359 0.31 -18.53 -1.76
CA LEU A 359 -0.66 -18.12 -0.76
C LEU A 359 -2.09 -18.48 -1.16
N ALA A 360 -2.53 -18.18 -2.39
CA ALA A 360 -3.86 -18.49 -2.87
C ALA A 360 -4.14 -20.00 -2.86
N ARG A 361 -3.13 -20.82 -3.22
CA ARG A 361 -3.25 -22.29 -3.22
C ARG A 361 -3.43 -22.85 -1.81
N ILE A 362 -2.67 -22.35 -0.84
CA ILE A 362 -2.70 -22.85 0.54
C ILE A 362 -3.92 -22.32 1.30
N THR A 363 -4.14 -21.01 1.25
CA THR A 363 -5.19 -20.34 2.05
C THR A 363 -6.58 -20.45 1.44
N ARG A 364 -6.68 -20.69 0.12
CA ARG A 364 -7.93 -20.71 -0.66
C ARG A 364 -8.72 -19.40 -0.60
N LEU A 365 -8.06 -18.30 -0.23
CA LEU A 365 -8.69 -16.98 -0.16
C LEU A 365 -8.92 -16.41 -1.56
N PRO A 366 -10.04 -15.72 -1.80
CA PRO A 366 -10.23 -14.95 -3.02
C PRO A 366 -9.31 -13.72 -3.05
N ALA A 367 -9.09 -13.18 -4.24
CA ALA A 367 -8.34 -11.94 -4.40
C ALA A 367 -9.12 -10.74 -3.84
N TYR A 368 -8.43 -9.82 -3.17
CA TYR A 368 -8.98 -8.50 -2.88
C TYR A 368 -9.12 -7.71 -4.19
N ILE A 369 -10.21 -6.94 -4.29
CA ILE A 369 -10.49 -6.12 -5.47
C ILE A 369 -10.38 -4.65 -5.06
N TYR A 370 -9.35 -3.99 -5.56
CA TYR A 370 -9.22 -2.54 -5.44
C TYR A 370 -10.26 -1.84 -6.33
N THR A 371 -10.94 -0.85 -5.76
CA THR A 371 -11.93 -0.01 -6.45
C THR A 371 -11.51 1.46 -6.54
N THR A 372 -10.33 1.78 -6.00
CA THR A 372 -9.77 3.14 -5.92
C THR A 372 -8.54 3.28 -6.82
N PRO A 373 -8.22 4.48 -7.33
CA PRO A 373 -7.13 4.68 -8.29
C PRO A 373 -5.71 4.65 -7.67
N ASN A 374 -5.61 4.38 -6.36
CA ASN A 374 -4.36 4.32 -5.60
C ASN A 374 -3.71 2.92 -5.62
N ALA A 375 -4.22 2.02 -6.45
CA ALA A 375 -3.62 0.73 -6.71
C ALA A 375 -3.85 0.38 -8.18
N ARG A 376 -2.86 -0.29 -8.77
CA ARG A 376 -2.91 -0.73 -10.16
C ARG A 376 -2.66 -2.22 -10.21
N LYS A 377 -3.49 -2.96 -10.96
CA LYS A 377 -3.20 -4.38 -11.18
C LYS A 377 -1.93 -4.51 -12.02
N VAL A 378 -0.97 -5.29 -11.53
CA VAL A 378 0.27 -5.57 -12.26
C VAL A 378 0.37 -7.06 -12.56
N ALA A 379 0.86 -7.38 -13.75
CA ALA A 379 0.84 -8.73 -14.33
C ALA A 379 -0.59 -9.32 -14.47
N THR A 380 -0.64 -10.58 -14.87
CA THR A 380 -1.89 -11.32 -15.11
C THR A 380 -2.56 -11.80 -13.81
N SER A 381 -1.78 -11.95 -12.74
CA SER A 381 -2.27 -12.45 -11.44
C SER A 381 -3.36 -11.55 -10.87
N PRO A 382 -4.52 -12.10 -10.43
CA PRO A 382 -5.58 -11.30 -9.81
C PRO A 382 -5.23 -10.81 -8.40
N TYR A 383 -4.14 -11.28 -7.81
CA TYR A 383 -3.78 -10.99 -6.42
C TYR A 383 -2.73 -9.87 -6.26
N VAL A 384 -2.05 -9.46 -7.35
CA VAL A 384 -0.88 -8.57 -7.27
C VAL A 384 -1.23 -7.17 -7.77
N TYR A 385 -0.94 -6.17 -6.94
CA TYR A 385 -1.16 -4.76 -7.25
C TYR A 385 0.10 -3.94 -6.98
N ALA A 386 0.41 -2.98 -7.85
CA ALA A 386 1.36 -1.91 -7.56
C ALA A 386 0.66 -0.81 -6.76
N ARG A 387 1.33 -0.34 -5.70
CA ARG A 387 0.84 0.70 -4.80
C ARG A 387 1.98 1.47 -4.13
N ASN A 388 1.78 2.76 -3.92
CA ASN A 388 2.74 3.62 -3.24
C ASN A 388 2.59 3.51 -1.71
N LEU A 389 3.16 2.44 -1.13
CA LEU A 389 3.33 2.30 0.32
C LEU A 389 4.72 2.80 0.72
N LEU A 390 4.82 3.47 1.87
CA LEU A 390 6.08 4.07 2.33
C LEU A 390 7.23 3.04 2.40
N ALA A 391 7.01 1.86 2.99
CA ALA A 391 8.03 0.79 3.02
C ALA A 391 8.43 0.32 1.61
N ASN A 392 7.44 0.07 0.74
CA ASN A 392 7.67 -0.35 -0.65
C ASN A 392 8.40 0.73 -1.47
N ARG A 393 8.30 2.00 -1.07
CA ARG A 393 9.00 3.12 -1.70
C ARG A 393 10.42 3.30 -1.18
N LEU A 394 10.62 3.22 0.14
CA LEU A 394 11.90 3.51 0.78
C LEU A 394 12.94 2.39 0.66
N TYR A 395 12.52 1.12 0.63
CA TYR A 395 13.47 0.02 0.62
C TYR A 395 14.09 -0.08 -0.78
N GLN A 396 15.41 -0.12 -0.89
CA GLN A 396 16.13 -0.06 -2.18
C GLN A 396 16.48 -1.45 -2.74
N CYS A 397 15.62 -2.43 -2.47
CA CYS A 397 15.68 -3.81 -2.96
C CYS A 397 14.27 -4.29 -3.34
N PRO A 398 14.12 -5.48 -3.94
CA PRO A 398 12.81 -6.13 -4.09
C PRO A 398 12.06 -6.25 -2.75
N VAL A 399 10.78 -5.89 -2.75
CA VAL A 399 9.85 -5.96 -1.62
C VAL A 399 8.58 -6.64 -2.07
N VAL A 400 8.19 -7.71 -1.35
CA VAL A 400 6.88 -8.34 -1.52
C VAL A 400 6.08 -8.09 -0.25
N TYR A 401 5.04 -7.27 -0.36
CA TYR A 401 4.20 -6.88 0.76
C TYR A 401 2.94 -7.75 0.79
N LEU A 402 2.72 -8.45 1.90
CA LEU A 402 1.79 -9.56 1.98
C LEU A 402 0.67 -9.24 2.96
N GLU A 403 -0.57 -9.31 2.49
CA GLU A 403 -1.78 -9.09 3.31
C GLU A 403 -2.82 -10.20 3.06
N PRO A 404 -2.54 -11.46 3.44
CA PRO A 404 -3.58 -12.48 3.57
C PRO A 404 -4.43 -12.26 4.81
N PHE A 405 -5.59 -12.90 4.82
CA PHE A 405 -6.48 -13.03 5.98
C PHE A 405 -7.02 -11.68 6.50
N VAL A 406 -8.35 -11.53 6.43
CA VAL A 406 -9.04 -10.42 7.07
C VAL A 406 -9.18 -10.72 8.57
N MET A 407 -8.46 -9.99 9.42
CA MET A 407 -8.38 -10.22 10.87
C MET A 407 -9.74 -10.14 11.56
N ASN A 408 -10.64 -9.29 11.07
CA ASN A 408 -12.00 -9.13 11.57
C ASN A 408 -13.02 -10.05 10.86
N HIS A 409 -12.60 -11.05 10.10
CA HIS A 409 -13.45 -12.16 9.68
C HIS A 409 -13.54 -13.19 10.82
N GLU A 410 -14.73 -13.66 11.18
CA GLU A 410 -14.94 -14.45 12.41
C GLU A 410 -14.07 -15.72 12.49
N GLU A 411 -14.06 -16.55 11.44
CA GLU A 411 -13.23 -17.76 11.44
C GLU A 411 -11.74 -17.43 11.55
N THR A 412 -11.30 -16.39 10.83
CA THR A 412 -9.91 -15.93 10.87
C THR A 412 -9.55 -15.43 12.26
N TYR A 413 -10.38 -14.59 12.86
CA TYR A 413 -10.20 -14.04 14.20
C TYR A 413 -10.01 -15.16 15.23
N ARG A 414 -10.89 -16.17 15.21
CA ARG A 414 -10.80 -17.32 16.13
C ARG A 414 -9.53 -18.14 15.92
N ARG A 415 -9.08 -18.32 14.68
CA ARG A 415 -7.81 -18.99 14.37
C ARG A 415 -6.59 -18.19 14.83
N LEU A 416 -6.63 -16.86 14.70
CA LEU A 416 -5.56 -15.97 15.13
C LEU A 416 -5.46 -15.88 16.65
N LEU A 417 -6.59 -15.91 17.38
CA LEU A 417 -6.60 -16.00 18.84
C LEU A 417 -5.91 -17.26 19.37
N ALA A 418 -6.04 -18.38 18.66
CA ALA A 418 -5.36 -19.63 18.99
C ALA A 418 -3.83 -19.58 18.75
N GLY A 419 -3.34 -18.53 18.08
CA GLY A 419 -1.93 -18.32 17.80
C GLY A 419 -1.34 -19.33 16.82
N HIS A 420 -0.03 -19.54 16.96
CA HIS A 420 0.71 -20.51 16.16
C HIS A 420 0.64 -21.90 16.79
N TYR A 421 0.37 -22.91 15.96
CA TYR A 421 0.46 -24.32 16.33
C TYR A 421 0.69 -25.17 15.07
N VAL A 422 1.39 -26.29 15.23
CA VAL A 422 1.64 -27.26 14.15
C VAL A 422 0.52 -28.30 14.12
N GLY A 423 0.13 -28.73 12.91
CA GLY A 423 -0.95 -29.69 12.72
C GLY A 423 -2.32 -29.02 12.73
N ARG A 424 -3.32 -29.68 13.35
CA ARG A 424 -4.70 -29.20 13.39
C ARG A 424 -5.21 -29.23 14.82
N THR A 425 -5.99 -28.22 15.19
CA THR A 425 -6.69 -28.16 16.48
C THR A 425 -8.17 -27.85 16.27
N LEU A 426 -9.01 -28.11 17.28
CA LEU A 426 -10.44 -27.86 17.22
C LEU A 426 -10.73 -26.38 17.49
N ILE A 427 -11.22 -25.67 16.47
CA ILE A 427 -11.63 -24.27 16.56
C ILE A 427 -13.05 -24.18 16.02
N SER A 428 -13.98 -23.69 16.85
CA SER A 428 -15.41 -23.58 16.51
C SER A 428 -15.99 -24.89 15.95
N GLY A 429 -15.67 -26.03 16.59
CA GLY A 429 -16.18 -27.36 16.22
C GLY A 429 -15.56 -27.97 14.96
N ARG A 430 -14.58 -27.32 14.32
CA ARG A 430 -13.87 -27.85 13.14
C ARG A 430 -12.38 -28.02 13.42
N LEU A 431 -11.78 -29.10 12.93
CA LEU A 431 -10.33 -29.25 12.93
C LEU A 431 -9.72 -28.29 11.93
N GLN A 432 -8.90 -27.35 12.37
CA GLN A 432 -8.34 -26.28 11.54
C GLN A 432 -6.83 -26.15 11.74
N THR A 433 -6.11 -25.85 10.67
CA THR A 433 -4.68 -25.48 10.72
C THR A 433 -4.54 -24.05 11.21
N SER A 434 -3.43 -23.73 11.87
CA SER A 434 -3.13 -22.34 12.26
C SER A 434 -3.12 -21.45 11.02
N ALA A 435 -3.75 -20.27 11.11
CA ALA A 435 -3.70 -19.28 10.03
C ALA A 435 -2.25 -18.87 9.73
N LEU A 436 -1.39 -18.83 10.76
CA LEU A 436 0.01 -18.47 10.61
C LEU A 436 0.81 -19.57 9.92
N GLU A 437 0.51 -20.85 10.15
CA GLU A 437 1.16 -21.96 9.41
C GLU A 437 0.74 -21.97 7.93
N GLU A 438 -0.52 -21.70 7.62
CA GLU A 438 -0.98 -21.58 6.22
C GLU A 438 -0.30 -20.38 5.52
N TYR A 439 -0.17 -19.26 6.21
CA TYR A 439 0.54 -18.08 5.71
C TYR A 439 2.00 -18.43 5.38
N VAL A 440 2.74 -18.99 6.35
CA VAL A 440 4.14 -19.39 6.15
C VAL A 440 4.29 -20.40 5.02
N SER A 441 3.41 -21.42 4.97
CA SER A 441 3.46 -22.44 3.94
C SER A 441 3.24 -21.87 2.54
N GLY A 442 2.32 -20.91 2.38
CA GLY A 442 2.08 -20.25 1.11
C GLY A 442 3.27 -19.43 0.63
N ILE A 443 3.92 -18.68 1.54
CA ILE A 443 5.15 -17.94 1.23
C ILE A 443 6.26 -18.89 0.78
N VAL A 444 6.54 -19.92 1.58
CA VAL A 444 7.61 -20.89 1.29
C VAL A 444 7.38 -21.55 -0.07
N GLN A 445 6.15 -21.96 -0.37
CA GLN A 445 5.82 -22.58 -1.65
C GLN A 445 6.08 -21.64 -2.83
N GLY A 446 5.69 -20.37 -2.72
CA GLY A 446 5.92 -19.39 -3.78
C GLY A 446 7.39 -19.04 -3.99
N LEU A 447 8.16 -18.87 -2.91
CA LEU A 447 9.60 -18.63 -3.00
C LEU A 447 10.34 -19.80 -3.64
N LEU A 448 10.03 -21.04 -3.23
CA LEU A 448 10.61 -22.24 -3.84
C LEU A 448 10.32 -22.29 -5.33
N ASN A 449 9.06 -22.09 -5.73
CA ASN A 449 8.66 -22.07 -7.14
C ASN A 449 9.40 -20.99 -7.93
N TYR A 450 9.54 -19.78 -7.39
CA TYR A 450 10.25 -18.71 -8.07
C TYR A 450 11.74 -19.02 -8.25
N TYR A 451 12.46 -19.29 -7.16
CA TYR A 451 13.92 -19.46 -7.21
C TYR A 451 14.37 -20.76 -7.88
N GLN A 452 13.54 -21.80 -7.91
CA GLN A 452 13.84 -23.00 -8.70
C GLN A 452 13.77 -22.74 -10.20
N ASN A 453 12.85 -21.87 -10.65
CA ASN A 453 12.62 -21.60 -12.07
C ASN A 453 13.47 -20.45 -12.62
N GLN A 454 13.80 -19.46 -11.79
CA GLN A 454 14.49 -18.24 -12.23
C GLN A 454 16.01 -18.25 -11.98
N ARG A 455 16.52 -19.19 -11.16
CA ARG A 455 17.97 -19.39 -11.05
C ARG A 455 18.50 -20.03 -12.32
N ARG A 456 19.70 -19.62 -12.75
CA ARG A 456 20.36 -20.22 -13.90
C ARG A 456 20.53 -21.73 -13.67
N PRO A 457 20.16 -22.58 -14.65
CA PRO A 457 20.47 -24.00 -14.57
C PRO A 457 21.98 -24.19 -14.51
N SER A 458 22.39 -25.25 -13.81
CA SER A 458 23.80 -25.64 -13.64
C SER A 458 24.46 -26.03 -14.95
#